data_AF-A0A8C9TFM1-F1
#
_entry.id   AF-A0A8C9TFM1-F1
#
_cell.length_a   1.000
_cell.length_b   1.000
_cell.length_c   1.000
_cell.angle_alpha   90.00
_cell.angle_beta   90.00
_cell.angle_gamma   90.00
#
_symmetry.space_group_name_H-M   'P 1'
#
loop_
_entity.id
_entity.type
_entity.pdbx_description
1 polymer ?
#
loop_
_entity_poly.entity_id
_entity_poly.type
_entity_poly.pdbx_seq_one_letter_code
_entity_poly.pdbx_strand_id
1 'polypeptide(L)'
;MVVMVVGFLTVLVQGTKETGGLGVVWDRALNGSRLNVFNFDLDPLKRHTFWTISVGGMFTWLGIYGVNQSTIQRCISCKTWQALALYLNLLGLLVICGCAASSGIIMYAFYYNCDPWTAGYVRAPDQLMPFFVMEILGKLPGLPGLFVACAFSGTLSSVAASINALATVTYEDFVKNCFRNISDRAGTWMSKGLWAEHLLLPEHPWHVRRPYVGHFLPGDPVPLDQLKGEHFRDLCCKIPAQRRVVYQALCLVSSEKKNSLSYLGNVT
;
A
#
# COMPACT_ATOMS: atom_id res chain seq x y z
N MET A 1 -2.56 -1.06 -14.18
CA MET A 1 -1.47 -2.05 -14.38
C MET A 1 -0.14 -1.36 -14.65
N VAL A 2 0.09 -0.74 -15.81
CA VAL A 2 1.40 -0.10 -16.15
C VAL A 2 1.90 0.85 -15.06
N VAL A 3 1.05 1.78 -14.61
CA VAL A 3 1.39 2.76 -13.58
C VAL A 3 1.81 2.10 -12.25
N MET A 4 1.13 1.03 -11.84
CA MET A 4 1.47 0.26 -10.63
C MET A 4 2.80 -0.48 -10.79
N VAL A 5 3.03 -1.10 -11.95
CA VAL A 5 4.27 -1.81 -12.25
C VAL A 5 5.45 -0.83 -12.24
N VAL A 6 5.31 0.34 -12.86
CA VAL A 6 6.32 1.41 -12.80
C VAL A 6 6.58 1.82 -11.35
N GLY A 7 5.53 2.03 -10.54
CA GLY A 7 5.66 2.32 -9.11
C GLY A 7 6.48 1.27 -8.37
N PHE A 8 6.16 -0.01 -8.52
CA PHE A 8 6.95 -1.07 -7.90
C PHE A 8 8.39 -1.14 -8.43
N LEU A 9 8.60 -1.01 -9.74
CA LEU A 9 9.94 -1.03 -10.33
C LEU A 9 10.83 0.09 -9.77
N THR A 10 10.28 1.29 -9.57
CA THR A 10 11.04 2.39 -8.93
C THR A 10 11.48 2.04 -7.51
N VAL A 11 10.60 1.39 -6.73
CA VAL A 11 10.91 0.94 -5.38
C VAL A 11 11.94 -0.19 -5.38
N LEU A 12 11.81 -1.16 -6.30
CA LEU A 12 12.77 -2.26 -6.42
C LEU A 12 14.17 -1.75 -6.77
N VAL A 13 14.28 -0.86 -7.75
CA VAL A 13 15.57 -0.31 -8.19
C VAL A 13 16.20 0.56 -7.10
N GLN A 14 15.46 1.53 -6.55
CA GLN A 14 16.01 2.45 -5.56
C GLN A 14 16.26 1.75 -4.22
N GLY A 15 15.34 0.89 -3.79
CA GLY A 15 15.46 0.14 -2.55
C GLY A 15 16.67 -0.80 -2.57
N THR A 16 16.93 -1.47 -3.70
CA THR A 16 18.12 -2.32 -3.86
C THR A 16 19.41 -1.48 -3.78
N LYS A 17 19.45 -0.31 -4.42
CA LYS A 17 20.61 0.59 -4.37
C LYS A 17 20.90 1.08 -2.95
N GLU A 18 19.89 1.57 -2.24
CA GLU A 18 20.04 2.10 -0.87
C GLU A 18 20.30 1.01 0.19
N THR A 19 20.05 -0.27 -0.13
CA THR A 19 20.35 -1.41 0.76
C THR A 19 21.79 -1.92 0.60
N GLY A 20 22.50 -1.52 -0.46
CA GLY A 20 23.85 -1.98 -0.77
C GLY A 20 23.93 -3.05 -1.87
N GLY A 21 22.88 -3.21 -2.68
CA GLY A 21 22.85 -4.12 -3.82
C GLY A 21 22.04 -5.40 -3.60
N LEU A 22 21.80 -6.15 -4.68
CA LEU A 22 20.93 -7.33 -4.67
C LEU A 22 21.51 -8.49 -3.84
N GLY A 23 22.83 -8.68 -3.87
CA GLY A 23 23.51 -9.73 -3.08
C GLY A 23 23.29 -9.55 -1.58
N VAL A 24 23.46 -8.31 -1.08
CA VAL A 24 23.23 -7.97 0.33
C VAL A 24 21.76 -8.19 0.73
N VAL A 25 20.82 -7.83 -0.15
CA VAL A 25 19.39 -8.09 0.09
C VAL A 25 19.13 -9.59 0.23
N TRP A 26 19.69 -10.40 -0.66
CA TRP A 26 19.52 -11.84 -0.68
C TRP A 26 20.11 -12.51 0.58
N ASP A 27 21.35 -12.15 0.93
CA ASP A 27 22.02 -12.71 2.12
C ASP A 27 21.28 -12.35 3.41
N ARG A 28 20.82 -11.10 3.54
CA ARG A 28 20.01 -10.66 4.69
C ARG A 28 18.67 -11.40 4.74
N ALA A 29 18.03 -11.64 3.61
CA ALA A 29 16.76 -12.36 3.54
C ALA A 29 16.91 -13.86 3.90
N LEU A 30 18.01 -14.49 3.46
CA LEU A 30 18.39 -15.86 3.84
C LEU A 30 18.65 -15.95 5.35
N ASN A 31 19.54 -15.11 5.88
CA ASN A 31 19.89 -15.10 7.30
C ASN A 31 18.68 -14.77 8.20
N GLY A 32 17.77 -13.95 7.69
CA GLY A 32 16.50 -13.61 8.34
C GLY A 32 15.43 -14.70 8.30
N SER A 33 15.72 -15.87 7.70
CA SER A 33 14.74 -16.94 7.46
C SER A 33 13.47 -16.47 6.74
N ARG A 34 13.55 -15.41 5.93
CA ARG A 34 12.41 -14.82 5.20
C ARG A 34 12.13 -15.51 3.87
N LEU A 35 13.07 -16.32 3.39
CA LEU A 35 12.96 -17.07 2.13
C LEU A 35 12.46 -18.51 2.31
N ASN A 36 11.93 -18.85 3.50
CA ASN A 36 11.33 -20.17 3.71
C ASN A 36 9.94 -20.24 3.05
N VAL A 37 9.90 -20.64 1.78
CA VAL A 37 8.67 -20.71 0.97
C VAL A 37 7.79 -21.90 1.34
N PHE A 38 8.39 -23.01 1.79
CA PHE A 38 7.69 -24.28 1.98
C PHE A 38 7.58 -24.64 3.46
N ASN A 39 6.52 -24.14 4.12
CA ASN A 39 6.11 -24.62 5.43
C ASN A 39 4.92 -25.59 5.30
N PHE A 40 5.13 -26.87 5.55
CA PHE A 40 4.13 -27.93 5.45
C PHE A 40 3.33 -28.19 6.74
N ASP A 41 3.40 -27.31 7.73
CA ASP A 41 2.59 -27.39 8.94
C ASP A 41 1.08 -27.43 8.62
N LEU A 42 0.38 -28.41 9.18
CA LEU A 42 -1.06 -28.64 9.02
C LEU A 42 -1.93 -27.77 9.96
N ASP A 43 -1.33 -26.93 10.79
CA ASP A 43 -2.05 -26.08 11.74
C ASP A 43 -2.87 -25.00 11.01
N PRO A 44 -4.22 -25.03 11.10
CA PRO A 44 -5.08 -24.08 10.40
C PRO A 44 -5.04 -22.66 10.99
N LEU A 45 -4.50 -22.47 12.20
CA LEU A 45 -4.34 -21.15 12.82
C LEU A 45 -3.12 -20.39 12.26
N LYS A 46 -2.17 -21.10 11.64
CA LYS A 46 -1.00 -20.48 11.01
C LYS A 46 -1.41 -19.87 9.67
N ARG A 47 -1.34 -18.53 9.60
CA ARG A 47 -1.81 -17.73 8.46
C ARG A 47 -1.11 -18.03 7.12
N HIS A 48 0.15 -18.48 7.15
CA HIS A 48 0.98 -18.69 5.97
C HIS A 48 1.67 -20.04 6.02
N THR A 49 0.95 -21.08 5.57
CA THR A 49 1.47 -22.44 5.35
C THR A 49 1.16 -22.86 3.92
N PHE A 50 1.83 -23.90 3.44
CA PHE A 50 1.55 -24.48 2.13
C PHE A 50 0.07 -24.81 1.97
N TRP A 51 -0.57 -25.38 3.01
CA TRP A 51 -1.98 -25.78 3.00
C TRP A 51 -2.93 -24.58 3.00
N THR A 52 -2.70 -23.59 3.86
CA THR A 52 -3.57 -22.40 3.93
C THR A 52 -3.48 -21.55 2.66
N ILE A 53 -2.29 -21.45 2.07
CA ILE A 53 -2.09 -20.71 0.82
C ILE A 53 -2.64 -21.48 -0.38
N SER A 54 -2.41 -22.79 -0.50
CA SER A 54 -2.89 -23.58 -1.65
C SER A 54 -4.40 -23.81 -1.60
N VAL A 55 -4.91 -24.40 -0.52
CA VAL A 55 -6.34 -24.74 -0.38
C VAL A 55 -7.16 -23.46 -0.20
N GLY A 56 -6.79 -22.61 0.76
CA GLY A 56 -7.50 -21.34 1.00
C GLY A 56 -7.38 -20.37 -0.17
N GLY A 57 -6.21 -20.31 -0.82
CA GLY A 57 -6.01 -19.54 -2.04
C GLY A 57 -6.86 -20.05 -3.19
N MET A 58 -6.96 -21.37 -3.40
CA MET A 58 -7.81 -21.94 -4.46
C MET A 58 -9.26 -21.48 -4.34
N PHE A 59 -9.88 -21.57 -3.15
CA PHE A 59 -11.24 -21.09 -2.95
C PHE A 59 -11.37 -19.58 -3.13
N THR A 60 -10.38 -18.81 -2.67
CA THR A 60 -10.35 -17.35 -2.83
C THR A 60 -10.30 -16.96 -4.32
N TRP A 61 -9.39 -17.56 -5.08
CA TRP A 61 -9.24 -17.28 -6.51
C TRP A 61 -10.42 -17.79 -7.34
N LEU A 62 -10.98 -18.95 -6.99
CA LEU A 62 -12.19 -19.46 -7.62
C LEU A 62 -13.37 -18.50 -7.40
N GLY A 63 -13.49 -17.91 -6.21
CA GLY A 63 -14.48 -16.87 -5.93
C GLY A 63 -14.28 -15.62 -6.82
N ILE A 64 -13.05 -15.11 -6.86
CA ILE A 64 -12.69 -13.88 -7.59
C ILE A 64 -12.89 -14.03 -9.11
N TYR A 65 -12.63 -15.20 -9.68
CA TYR A 65 -12.73 -15.40 -11.13
C TYR A 65 -14.02 -16.11 -11.57
N GLY A 66 -14.62 -16.93 -10.70
CA GLY A 66 -15.77 -17.76 -11.03
C GLY A 66 -17.14 -17.14 -10.71
N VAL A 67 -17.24 -16.32 -9.65
CA VAL A 67 -18.54 -15.75 -9.23
C VAL A 67 -18.54 -14.23 -9.09
N ASN A 68 -17.38 -13.59 -9.08
CA ASN A 68 -17.31 -12.13 -8.94
C ASN A 68 -17.91 -11.44 -10.17
N GLN A 69 -18.98 -10.67 -9.93
CA GLN A 69 -19.69 -9.95 -10.96
C GLN A 69 -18.79 -9.01 -11.77
N SER A 70 -17.84 -8.32 -11.13
CA SER A 70 -16.92 -7.41 -11.84
C SER A 70 -16.06 -8.15 -12.88
N THR A 71 -15.67 -9.39 -12.58
CA THR A 71 -14.86 -10.21 -13.49
C THR A 71 -15.73 -10.74 -14.63
N ILE A 72 -16.90 -11.28 -14.31
CA ILE A 72 -17.84 -11.82 -15.32
C ILE A 72 -18.25 -10.73 -16.32
N GLN A 73 -18.58 -9.54 -15.84
CA GLN A 73 -18.95 -8.38 -16.69
C GLN A 73 -17.84 -8.01 -17.68
N ARG A 74 -16.57 -8.06 -17.25
CA ARG A 74 -15.43 -7.80 -18.15
C ARG A 74 -15.28 -8.90 -19.20
N CYS A 75 -15.47 -10.16 -18.82
CA CYS A 75 -15.40 -11.28 -19.74
C CYS A 75 -16.49 -11.21 -20.82
N ILE A 76 -17.75 -10.97 -20.45
CA ILE A 76 -18.85 -10.89 -21.42
C ILE A 76 -18.74 -9.66 -22.36
N SER A 77 -18.02 -8.62 -21.96
CA SER A 77 -17.79 -7.42 -22.77
C SER A 77 -16.85 -7.68 -23.96
N CYS A 78 -15.96 -8.68 -23.85
CA CYS A 78 -15.13 -9.13 -24.98
C CYS A 78 -15.89 -10.20 -25.75
N LYS A 79 -16.12 -10.05 -27.07
CA LYS A 79 -16.86 -11.09 -27.85
C LYS A 79 -15.99 -12.24 -28.36
N THR A 80 -14.73 -11.96 -28.70
CA THR A 80 -13.85 -12.92 -29.42
C THR A 80 -12.62 -13.32 -28.62
N TRP A 81 -12.08 -12.42 -27.80
CA TRP A 81 -10.78 -12.60 -27.11
C TRP A 81 -10.92 -12.70 -25.58
N GLN A 82 -12.00 -13.31 -25.09
CA GLN A 82 -12.29 -13.44 -23.66
C GLN A 82 -11.19 -14.17 -22.90
N ALA A 83 -10.77 -15.34 -23.43
CA ALA A 83 -9.72 -16.14 -22.83
C ALA A 83 -8.38 -15.40 -22.80
N LEU A 84 -8.03 -14.72 -23.89
CA LEU A 84 -6.79 -13.93 -23.97
C LEU A 84 -6.79 -12.77 -22.95
N ALA A 85 -7.91 -12.06 -22.80
CA ALA A 85 -8.05 -11.00 -21.80
C ALA A 85 -7.89 -11.54 -20.36
N LEU A 86 -8.41 -12.75 -20.09
CA LEU A 86 -8.24 -13.41 -18.79
C LEU A 86 -6.78 -13.82 -18.54
N TYR A 87 -6.09 -14.39 -19.54
CA TYR A 87 -4.67 -14.75 -19.41
C TYR A 87 -3.77 -13.52 -19.22
N LEU A 88 -4.05 -12.41 -19.92
CA LEU A 88 -3.34 -11.15 -19.72
C LEU A 88 -3.57 -10.57 -18.31
N ASN A 89 -4.79 -10.70 -17.78
CA ASN A 89 -5.08 -10.30 -16.41
C ASN A 89 -4.31 -11.15 -15.40
N LEU A 90 -4.28 -12.47 -15.58
CA LEU A 90 -3.55 -13.41 -14.73
C LEU A 90 -2.04 -13.12 -14.75
N LEU A 91 -1.48 -12.85 -15.92
CA LEU A 91 -0.07 -12.46 -16.07
C LEU A 91 0.21 -11.14 -15.33
N GLY A 92 -0.63 -10.13 -15.51
CA GLY A 92 -0.49 -8.84 -14.84
C GLY A 92 -0.56 -8.97 -13.32
N LEU A 93 -1.47 -9.80 -12.81
CA LEU A 93 -1.59 -10.10 -11.40
C LEU A 93 -0.32 -10.78 -10.85
N LEU A 94 0.19 -11.79 -11.55
CA LEU A 94 1.42 -12.49 -11.18
C LEU A 94 2.61 -11.52 -11.10
N VAL A 95 2.74 -10.62 -12.08
CA VAL A 95 3.80 -9.59 -12.10
C VAL A 95 3.66 -8.65 -10.90
N ILE A 96 2.46 -8.11 -10.63
CA ILE A 96 2.25 -7.20 -9.49
C ILE A 96 2.52 -7.91 -8.15
N CYS A 97 2.01 -9.13 -7.96
CA CYS A 97 2.24 -9.89 -6.74
C CYS A 97 3.73 -10.20 -6.55
N GLY A 98 4.44 -10.60 -7.61
CA GLY A 98 5.88 -10.83 -7.57
C GLY A 98 6.68 -9.56 -7.22
N CYS A 99 6.32 -8.43 -7.83
CA CYS A 99 6.91 -7.12 -7.53
C CYS A 99 6.63 -6.68 -6.08
N ALA A 100 5.41 -6.88 -5.59
CA ALA A 100 5.05 -6.56 -4.21
C ALA A 100 5.83 -7.42 -3.21
N ALA A 101 5.89 -8.74 -3.43
CA ALA A 101 6.63 -9.67 -2.57
C ALA A 101 8.13 -9.34 -2.53
N SER A 102 8.74 -9.11 -3.70
CA SER A 102 10.16 -8.71 -3.79
C SER A 102 10.42 -7.35 -3.11
N SER A 103 9.51 -6.39 -3.23
CA SER A 103 9.62 -5.11 -2.52
C SER A 103 9.54 -5.27 -0.99
N GLY A 104 8.75 -6.23 -0.50
CA GLY A 104 8.69 -6.58 0.92
C GLY A 104 10.00 -7.20 1.43
N ILE A 105 10.67 -8.03 0.63
CA ILE A 105 11.99 -8.60 0.97
C ILE A 105 13.05 -7.50 1.03
N ILE A 106 13.05 -6.57 0.09
CA ILE A 106 13.97 -5.42 0.10
C ILE A 106 13.71 -4.55 1.33
N MET A 107 12.44 -4.25 1.63
CA MET A 107 12.07 -3.48 2.82
C MET A 107 12.54 -4.17 4.11
N TYR A 108 12.42 -5.51 4.21
CA TYR A 108 12.99 -6.27 5.32
C TYR A 108 14.52 -6.14 5.39
N ALA A 109 15.22 -6.34 4.27
CA ALA A 109 16.68 -6.25 4.21
C ALA A 109 17.19 -4.82 4.50
N PHE A 110 16.36 -3.80 4.21
CA PHE A 110 16.61 -2.41 4.58
C PHE A 110 16.47 -2.24 6.10
N TYR A 111 15.38 -2.69 6.72
CA TYR A 111 15.12 -2.49 8.16
C TYR A 111 15.64 -3.60 9.09
N TYR A 112 16.54 -4.48 8.62
CA TYR A 112 16.93 -5.68 9.36
C TYR A 112 17.55 -5.39 10.76
N ASN A 113 18.26 -4.28 10.92
CA ASN A 113 18.85 -3.86 12.21
C ASN A 113 17.90 -3.03 13.08
N CYS A 114 17.04 -2.24 12.46
CA CYS A 114 16.20 -1.25 13.14
C CYS A 114 14.86 -1.18 12.43
N ASP A 115 13.89 -1.83 13.05
CA ASP A 115 12.52 -1.91 12.55
C ASP A 115 11.72 -0.68 13.04
N PRO A 116 11.22 0.19 12.14
CA PRO A 116 10.46 1.37 12.51
C PRO A 116 9.12 1.04 13.18
N TRP A 117 8.61 -0.18 12.99
CA TRP A 117 7.44 -0.69 13.71
C TRP A 117 7.74 -0.88 15.20
N THR A 118 8.75 -1.70 15.51
CA THR A 118 9.15 -1.98 16.89
C THR A 118 9.71 -0.74 17.60
N ALA A 119 10.34 0.19 16.87
CA ALA A 119 10.80 1.48 17.39
C ALA A 119 9.66 2.50 17.63
N GLY A 120 8.41 2.16 17.26
CA GLY A 120 7.22 2.98 17.50
C GLY A 120 7.07 4.20 16.59
N TYR A 121 7.84 4.29 15.51
CA TYR A 121 7.67 5.35 14.50
C TYR A 121 6.42 5.12 13.66
N VAL A 122 6.04 3.86 13.48
CA VAL A 122 4.88 3.43 12.69
C VAL A 122 3.80 2.81 13.58
N ARG A 123 2.52 3.17 13.36
CA ARG A 123 1.38 2.77 14.21
C ARG A 123 0.57 1.58 13.70
N ALA A 124 0.62 1.28 12.41
CA ALA A 124 0.16 0.01 11.85
C ALA A 124 1.19 -0.62 10.88
N PRO A 125 1.28 -1.96 10.78
CA PRO A 125 2.18 -2.62 9.83
C PRO A 125 1.94 -2.21 8.37
N ASP A 126 0.72 -1.86 8.00
CA ASP A 126 0.36 -1.43 6.64
C ASP A 126 0.99 -0.09 6.24
N GLN A 127 1.43 0.70 7.20
CA GLN A 127 2.10 1.98 6.97
C GLN A 127 3.61 1.83 6.71
N LEU A 128 4.19 0.63 6.89
CA LEU A 128 5.62 0.40 6.72
C LEU A 128 6.07 0.64 5.28
N MET A 129 5.28 0.20 4.30
CA MET A 129 5.63 0.30 2.89
C MET A 129 5.60 1.77 2.40
N PRO A 130 4.54 2.57 2.67
CA PRO A 130 4.59 4.01 2.40
C PRO A 130 5.75 4.71 3.11
N PHE A 131 6.02 4.38 4.37
CA PHE A 131 7.13 4.95 5.14
C PHE A 131 8.48 4.65 4.47
N PHE A 132 8.70 3.40 4.09
CA PHE A 132 9.87 2.95 3.34
C PHE A 132 10.07 3.73 2.05
N VAL A 133 9.01 3.93 1.27
CA VAL A 133 9.08 4.66 0.01
C VAL A 133 9.45 6.12 0.23
N MET A 134 8.91 6.77 1.25
CA MET A 134 9.29 8.15 1.59
C MET A 134 10.77 8.26 1.96
N GLU A 135 11.34 7.23 2.60
CA GLU A 135 12.74 7.22 3.02
C GLU A 135 13.70 7.01 1.83
N ILE A 136 13.43 6.04 0.95
CA ILE A 136 14.32 5.73 -0.18
C ILE A 136 14.20 6.73 -1.34
N LEU A 137 13.00 7.30 -1.56
CA LEU A 137 12.72 8.25 -2.65
C LEU A 137 12.78 9.71 -2.19
N GLY A 138 13.01 9.99 -0.90
CA GLY A 138 12.96 11.35 -0.34
C GLY A 138 13.95 12.34 -0.98
N LYS A 139 15.04 11.85 -1.58
CA LYS A 139 16.02 12.68 -2.32
C LYS A 139 15.52 13.15 -3.68
N LEU A 140 14.49 12.50 -4.23
CA LEU A 140 13.94 12.76 -5.56
C LEU A 140 12.57 13.43 -5.41
N PRO A 141 12.47 14.77 -5.51
CA PRO A 141 11.21 15.46 -5.35
C PRO A 141 10.17 14.96 -6.37
N GLY A 142 8.93 14.74 -5.92
CA GLY A 142 7.80 14.28 -6.74
C GLY A 142 7.63 12.76 -6.85
N LEU A 143 8.69 11.95 -6.76
CA LEU A 143 8.59 10.48 -6.86
C LEU A 143 7.81 9.82 -5.72
N PRO A 144 8.00 10.20 -4.44
CA PRO A 144 7.18 9.66 -3.36
C PRO A 144 5.69 10.00 -3.54
N GLY A 145 5.38 11.22 -3.99
CA GLY A 145 4.01 11.64 -4.31
C GLY A 145 3.40 10.84 -5.45
N LEU A 146 4.20 10.54 -6.49
CA LEU A 146 3.78 9.67 -7.59
C LEU A 146 3.45 8.27 -7.09
N PHE A 147 4.29 7.66 -6.24
CA PHE A 147 4.01 6.33 -5.67
C PHE A 147 2.68 6.32 -4.88
N VAL A 148 2.47 7.31 -4.03
CA VAL A 148 1.23 7.45 -3.25
C VAL A 148 0.03 7.63 -4.18
N ALA A 149 0.14 8.46 -5.22
CA ALA A 149 -0.90 8.63 -6.22
C ALA A 149 -1.21 7.32 -6.98
N CYS A 150 -0.18 6.53 -7.33
CA CYS A 150 -0.34 5.21 -7.95
C CYS A 150 -1.09 4.23 -7.03
N ALA A 151 -0.76 4.21 -5.74
CA ALA A 151 -1.42 3.35 -4.76
C ALA A 151 -2.91 3.71 -4.61
N PHE A 152 -3.22 5.01 -4.45
CA PHE A 152 -4.60 5.47 -4.38
C PHE A 152 -5.37 5.22 -5.68
N SER A 153 -4.75 5.43 -6.85
CA SER A 153 -5.37 5.13 -8.14
C SER A 153 -5.72 3.64 -8.28
N GLY A 154 -4.82 2.75 -7.85
CA GLY A 154 -5.06 1.31 -7.83
C GLY A 154 -6.25 0.93 -6.94
N THR A 155 -6.26 1.41 -5.70
CA THR A 155 -7.35 1.15 -4.75
C THR A 155 -8.68 1.72 -5.25
N LEU A 156 -8.69 2.97 -5.74
CA LEU A 156 -9.90 3.63 -6.23
C LEU A 156 -10.48 2.90 -7.45
N SER A 157 -9.64 2.37 -8.34
CA SER A 157 -10.08 1.58 -9.49
C SER A 157 -10.79 0.29 -9.06
N SER A 158 -10.27 -0.40 -8.04
CA SER A 158 -10.92 -1.59 -7.49
C SER A 158 -12.24 -1.25 -6.77
N VAL A 159 -12.25 -0.19 -5.96
CA VAL A 159 -13.47 0.26 -5.26
C VAL A 159 -14.57 0.63 -6.25
N ALA A 160 -14.25 1.44 -7.28
CA ALA A 160 -15.21 1.82 -8.31
C ALA A 160 -15.78 0.59 -9.04
N ALA A 161 -14.94 -0.42 -9.33
CA ALA A 161 -15.39 -1.65 -9.95
C ALA A 161 -16.34 -2.47 -9.04
N SER A 162 -16.07 -2.52 -7.74
CA SER A 162 -16.94 -3.17 -6.76
C SER A 162 -18.28 -2.46 -6.61
N ILE A 163 -18.30 -1.11 -6.57
CA ILE A 163 -19.55 -0.34 -6.50
C ILE A 163 -20.37 -0.52 -7.78
N ASN A 164 -19.73 -0.50 -8.96
CA ASN A 164 -20.42 -0.78 -10.23
C ASN A 164 -21.05 -2.18 -10.24
N ALA A 165 -20.32 -3.18 -9.75
CA ALA A 165 -20.83 -4.54 -9.66
C ALA A 165 -22.03 -4.62 -8.70
N LEU A 166 -21.92 -4.02 -7.51
CA LEU A 166 -22.97 -4.00 -6.50
C LEU A 166 -24.23 -3.29 -6.99
N ALA A 167 -24.09 -2.12 -7.62
CA ALA A 167 -25.22 -1.41 -8.22
C ALA A 167 -25.92 -2.26 -9.30
N THR A 168 -25.14 -2.97 -10.13
CA THR A 168 -25.70 -3.84 -11.17
C THR A 168 -26.48 -5.01 -10.56
N VAL A 169 -25.90 -5.70 -9.58
CA VAL A 169 -26.54 -6.83 -8.89
C VAL A 169 -27.82 -6.37 -8.18
N THR A 170 -27.75 -5.23 -7.47
CA THR A 170 -28.91 -4.65 -6.79
C THR A 170 -30.05 -4.33 -7.77
N TYR A 171 -29.70 -3.77 -8.93
CA TYR A 171 -30.68 -3.44 -9.96
C TYR A 171 -31.32 -4.70 -10.60
N GLU A 172 -30.51 -5.66 -11.05
CA GLU A 172 -31.02 -6.86 -11.73
C GLU A 172 -31.79 -7.78 -10.78
N ASP A 173 -31.30 -7.99 -9.55
CA ASP A 173 -31.87 -8.98 -8.63
C ASP A 173 -33.07 -8.45 -7.84
N PHE A 174 -33.04 -7.17 -7.43
CA PHE A 174 -34.10 -6.58 -6.62
C PHE A 174 -35.00 -5.67 -7.43
N VAL A 175 -34.44 -4.62 -8.07
CA VAL A 175 -35.26 -3.56 -8.69
C VAL A 175 -36.09 -4.10 -9.85
N LYS A 176 -35.45 -4.80 -10.78
CA LYS A 176 -36.11 -5.34 -11.98
C LYS A 176 -37.11 -6.44 -11.65
N ASN A 177 -36.82 -7.22 -10.60
CA ASN A 177 -37.70 -8.28 -10.14
C ASN A 177 -38.92 -7.75 -9.38
N CYS A 178 -38.78 -6.64 -8.64
CA CYS A 178 -39.88 -5.95 -7.97
C CYS A 178 -40.73 -5.10 -8.94
N PHE A 179 -40.13 -4.52 -9.98
CA PHE A 179 -40.80 -3.61 -10.92
C PHE A 179 -40.63 -4.11 -12.36
N ARG A 180 -41.59 -4.92 -12.80
CA ARG A 180 -41.54 -5.69 -14.06
C ARG A 180 -41.67 -4.84 -15.35
N ASN A 181 -42.02 -3.56 -15.24
CA ASN A 181 -42.27 -2.63 -16.35
C ASN A 181 -41.44 -1.33 -16.24
N ILE A 182 -40.14 -1.43 -15.98
CA ILE A 182 -39.24 -0.26 -16.01
C ILE A 182 -38.74 -0.02 -17.44
N SER A 183 -38.86 1.21 -17.93
CA SER A 183 -38.26 1.65 -19.20
C SER A 183 -36.73 1.70 -19.10
N ASP A 184 -36.00 1.29 -20.15
CA ASP A 184 -34.53 1.26 -20.19
C ASP A 184 -33.86 2.58 -19.74
N ARG A 185 -34.47 3.72 -20.06
CA ARG A 185 -33.98 5.04 -19.60
C ARG A 185 -34.10 5.19 -18.09
N ALA A 186 -35.26 4.85 -17.52
CA ALA A 186 -35.50 4.93 -16.08
C ALA A 186 -34.58 3.95 -15.33
N GLY A 187 -34.38 2.74 -15.86
CA GLY A 187 -33.44 1.76 -15.31
C GLY A 187 -32.00 2.28 -15.27
N THR A 188 -31.55 2.94 -16.35
CA THR A 188 -30.21 3.55 -16.40
C THR A 188 -30.05 4.67 -15.37
N TRP A 189 -31.07 5.50 -15.17
CA TRP A 189 -31.05 6.56 -14.15
C TRP A 189 -31.05 5.99 -12.72
N MET A 190 -31.81 4.93 -12.46
CA MET A 190 -31.82 4.24 -11.17
C MET A 190 -30.48 3.59 -10.85
N SER A 191 -29.86 2.90 -11.81
CA SER A 191 -28.51 2.33 -11.64
C SER A 191 -27.44 3.41 -11.40
N LYS A 192 -27.54 4.55 -12.07
CA LYS A 192 -26.66 5.71 -11.81
C LYS A 192 -26.92 6.34 -10.42
N GLY A 193 -28.18 6.37 -9.99
CA GLY A 193 -28.56 6.82 -8.64
C GLY A 193 -28.00 5.92 -7.54
N LEU A 194 -28.17 4.61 -7.66
CA LEU A 194 -27.62 3.61 -6.72
C LEU A 194 -26.10 3.70 -6.61
N TRP A 195 -25.43 3.88 -7.75
CA TRP A 195 -23.98 4.09 -7.78
C TRP A 195 -23.56 5.36 -7.04
N ALA A 196 -24.25 6.48 -7.30
CA ALA A 196 -23.96 7.75 -6.65
C ALA A 196 -24.26 7.71 -5.15
N GLU A 197 -25.35 7.05 -4.74
CA GLU A 197 -25.69 6.84 -3.35
C GLU A 197 -24.60 6.03 -2.63
N HIS A 198 -24.17 4.90 -3.18
CA HIS A 198 -23.12 4.08 -2.56
C HIS A 198 -21.76 4.79 -2.49
N LEU A 199 -21.50 5.74 -3.39
CA LEU A 199 -20.27 6.55 -3.37
C LEU A 199 -20.37 7.76 -2.41
N LEU A 200 -21.57 8.31 -2.24
CA LEU A 200 -21.83 9.52 -1.43
C LEU A 200 -22.33 9.22 -0.02
N LEU A 201 -22.70 7.97 0.28
CA LEU A 201 -23.00 7.57 1.64
C LEU A 201 -21.74 7.80 2.48
N PRO A 202 -21.77 8.70 3.47
CA PRO A 202 -20.67 8.85 4.38
C PRO A 202 -20.49 7.50 5.06
N GLU A 203 -19.29 6.93 4.96
CA GLU A 203 -18.90 5.77 5.76
C GLU A 203 -19.33 6.06 7.20
N HIS A 204 -20.32 5.32 7.70
CA HIS A 204 -20.61 5.32 9.13
C HIS A 204 -19.29 4.96 9.82
N PRO A 205 -18.82 5.77 10.78
CA PRO A 205 -17.48 5.60 11.32
C PRO A 205 -17.37 4.21 11.94
N TRP A 206 -16.48 3.40 11.38
CA TRP A 206 -15.97 2.20 12.02
C TRP A 206 -15.39 2.62 13.38
N HIS A 207 -16.18 2.45 14.44
CA HIS A 207 -15.76 2.65 15.82
C HIS A 207 -14.73 1.59 16.21
N VAL A 208 -13.48 1.78 15.81
CA VAL A 208 -12.34 1.14 16.46
C VAL A 208 -11.91 2.06 17.60
N ARG A 209 -12.45 1.80 18.81
CA ARG A 209 -11.95 2.41 20.05
C ARG A 209 -10.45 2.07 20.21
N ARG A 210 -9.59 3.09 20.33
CA ARG A 210 -8.30 2.95 21.03
C ARG A 210 -8.18 4.06 22.09
N PRO A 211 -8.17 3.73 23.39
CA PRO A 211 -7.68 4.66 24.40
C PRO A 211 -6.19 4.44 24.67
N TYR A 212 -5.59 5.48 25.26
CA TYR A 212 -4.33 5.58 26.03
C TYR A 212 -3.36 6.63 25.48
N VAL A 213 -3.66 7.87 25.86
CA VAL A 213 -2.72 8.99 25.92
C VAL A 213 -2.04 8.91 27.29
N GLY A 214 -0.75 8.58 27.31
CA GLY A 214 0.09 8.63 28.51
C GLY A 214 0.88 9.94 28.56
N HIS A 215 0.74 10.68 29.66
CA HIS A 215 1.46 11.91 30.02
C HIS A 215 2.99 11.79 29.87
N PHE A 216 3.65 12.84 29.36
CA PHE A 216 5.11 12.99 29.27
C PHE A 216 5.58 14.15 30.17
N LEU A 217 6.64 13.94 30.95
CA LEU A 217 7.40 14.97 31.70
C LEU A 217 8.68 15.36 30.93
N PRO A 218 9.17 16.61 31.04
CA PRO A 218 10.30 17.10 30.24
C PRO A 218 11.67 16.86 30.91
N GLY A 219 12.68 16.57 30.09
CA GLY A 219 14.11 16.55 30.44
C GLY A 219 14.97 17.10 29.29
N ASP A 220 16.15 17.64 29.62
CA ASP A 220 16.88 18.66 28.85
C ASP A 220 17.43 18.26 27.45
N PRO A 221 17.53 19.21 26.48
CA PRO A 221 17.92 18.97 25.08
C PRO A 221 19.44 18.75 24.86
N VAL A 222 19.78 18.01 23.80
CA VAL A 222 21.16 17.72 23.33
C VAL A 222 21.55 18.69 22.20
N PRO A 223 22.80 19.20 22.12
CA PRO A 223 23.21 20.20 21.13
C PRO A 223 23.19 19.70 19.67
N LEU A 224 22.74 20.56 18.74
CA LEU A 224 22.47 20.27 17.32
C LEU A 224 23.72 20.13 16.42
N ASP A 225 24.92 20.45 16.89
CA ASP A 225 26.10 20.55 16.03
C ASP A 225 26.70 19.19 15.61
N GLN A 226 26.21 18.08 16.19
CA GLN A 226 26.66 16.71 15.91
C GLN A 226 25.93 16.04 14.72
N LEU A 227 24.93 16.68 14.11
CA LEU A 227 23.98 16.02 13.17
C LEU A 227 24.19 16.37 11.68
N LYS A 228 25.31 17.02 11.32
CA LYS A 228 25.57 17.48 9.95
C LYS A 228 26.30 16.38 9.15
N GLY A 229 25.56 15.57 8.39
CA GLY A 229 26.13 14.71 7.33
C GLY A 229 25.76 13.23 7.34
N GLU A 230 24.98 12.73 8.30
CA GLU A 230 24.58 11.31 8.37
C GLU A 230 23.27 11.02 7.61
N HIS A 231 23.14 9.81 7.05
CA HIS A 231 21.90 9.33 6.42
C HIS A 231 20.80 9.23 7.48
N PHE A 232 19.55 9.53 7.13
CA PHE A 232 18.41 9.53 8.06
C PHE A 232 18.28 8.21 8.88
N ARG A 233 18.69 7.09 8.25
CA ARG A 233 18.80 5.75 8.84
C ARG A 233 19.73 5.70 10.07
N ASP A 234 20.91 6.32 10.00
CA ASP A 234 21.94 6.23 11.04
C ASP A 234 21.63 7.16 12.22
N LEU A 235 20.97 8.29 11.93
CA LEU A 235 20.38 9.18 12.94
C LEU A 235 19.28 8.48 13.74
N CYS A 236 18.40 7.73 13.07
CA CYS A 236 17.27 7.04 13.71
C CYS A 236 17.71 5.91 14.65
N CYS A 237 18.83 5.24 14.37
CA CYS A 237 19.40 4.21 15.25
C CYS A 237 20.04 4.77 16.53
N LYS A 238 20.49 6.04 16.53
CA LYS A 238 21.19 6.66 17.67
C LYS A 238 20.26 7.38 18.65
N ILE A 239 19.02 7.69 18.27
CA ILE A 239 18.12 8.52 19.08
C ILE A 239 17.09 7.65 19.81
N PRO A 240 17.11 7.59 21.15
CA PRO A 240 16.12 6.85 21.92
C PRO A 240 14.72 7.46 21.77
N ALA A 241 13.74 6.56 21.64
CA ALA A 241 12.29 6.73 21.43
C ALA A 241 11.55 7.84 22.22
N GLN A 242 12.16 8.44 23.24
CA GLN A 242 11.54 9.41 24.16
C GLN A 242 11.75 10.89 23.80
N ARG A 243 12.63 11.26 22.84
CA ARG A 243 12.87 12.67 22.46
C ARG A 243 12.06 13.14 21.24
N ARG A 244 10.80 12.69 21.13
CA ARG A 244 10.08 12.57 19.85
C ARG A 244 9.37 13.85 19.32
N VAL A 245 9.20 14.93 20.09
CA VAL A 245 8.44 16.11 19.61
C VAL A 245 9.32 17.32 19.28
N VAL A 246 10.40 17.53 20.04
CA VAL A 246 11.27 18.70 19.85
C VAL A 246 12.06 18.62 18.55
N TYR A 247 12.53 17.43 18.16
CA TYR A 247 13.29 17.24 16.92
C TYR A 247 12.41 17.15 15.66
N GLN A 248 11.15 16.71 15.77
CA GLN A 248 10.24 16.65 14.62
C GLN A 248 9.78 18.06 14.19
N ALA A 249 9.59 18.97 15.16
CA ALA A 249 9.39 20.40 14.87
C ALA A 249 10.66 21.09 14.37
N LEU A 250 11.84 20.80 14.97
CA LEU A 250 13.11 21.38 14.52
C LEU A 250 13.55 20.89 13.12
N CYS A 251 13.26 19.64 12.74
CA CYS A 251 13.57 19.12 11.40
C CYS A 251 12.62 19.65 10.32
N LEU A 252 11.33 19.87 10.62
CA LEU A 252 10.41 20.52 9.69
C LEU A 252 10.78 22.01 9.49
N VAL A 253 11.12 22.72 10.56
CA VAL A 253 11.59 24.12 10.49
C VAL A 253 12.97 24.25 9.85
N SER A 254 13.87 23.27 10.01
CA SER A 254 15.20 23.27 9.38
C SER A 254 15.13 22.99 7.86
N SER A 255 14.18 22.15 7.43
CA SER A 255 13.88 21.94 6.00
C SER A 255 13.30 23.19 5.35
N GLU A 256 12.40 23.91 6.04
CA GLU A 256 11.87 25.20 5.59
C GLU A 256 12.93 26.32 5.57
N LYS A 257 13.82 26.38 6.56
CA LYS A 257 14.91 27.37 6.59
C LYS A 257 15.96 27.14 5.50
N LYS A 258 16.30 25.90 5.16
CA LYS A 258 17.22 25.61 4.04
C LYS A 258 16.64 26.07 2.71
N ASN A 259 15.35 25.84 2.45
CA ASN A 259 14.71 26.34 1.24
C ASN A 259 14.60 27.87 1.25
N SER A 260 14.29 28.50 2.38
CA SER A 260 14.14 29.96 2.45
C SER A 260 15.47 30.73 2.33
N LEU A 261 16.58 30.19 2.84
CA LEU A 261 17.91 30.79 2.71
C LEU A 261 18.51 30.65 1.30
N SER A 262 18.13 29.64 0.53
CA SER A 262 18.52 29.52 -0.88
C SER A 262 17.83 30.53 -1.80
N TYR A 263 16.64 31.03 -1.43
CA TYR A 263 15.96 32.10 -2.18
C TYR A 263 16.46 33.51 -1.84
N LEU A 264 17.04 33.72 -0.65
CA LEU A 264 17.58 35.01 -0.23
C LEU A 264 19.07 35.22 -0.60
N GLY A 265 19.81 34.16 -0.92
CA GLY A 265 21.23 34.25 -1.30
C GLY A 265 21.52 34.62 -2.77
N ASN A 266 20.49 34.80 -3.60
CA ASN A 266 20.59 35.20 -5.02
C ASN A 266 20.00 36.60 -5.30
N VAL A 267 19.73 37.38 -4.25
CA VAL A 267 19.31 38.79 -4.35
C VAL A 267 20.16 39.63 -3.38
N THR A 268 21.47 39.64 -3.60
CA THR A 268 22.42 40.71 -3.22
C THR A 268 23.70 40.50 -4.00
#